data_AF-A0A150GIW1-F1
#
_entry.id   AF-A0A150GIW1-F1
#
_cell.length_a   1.000
_cell.length_b   1.000
_cell.length_c   1.000
_cell.angle_alpha   90.00
_cell.angle_beta   90.00
_cell.angle_gamma   90.00
#
_symmetry.space_group_name_H-M   'P 1'
#
loop_
_entity.id
_entity.type
_entity.pdbx_description
1 polymer ?
#
loop_
_entity_poly.entity_id
_entity_poly.type
_entity_poly.pdbx_seq_one_letter_code
_entity_poly.pdbx_strand_id
1 'polypeptide(L)'
;MQNGWSPLMTAAYWGHVPVLRELLKWGADKEERGENGWTPLMRAAYLGRLEAVRALLEVGADWRAIDKRGWTDACVARGGWMAGAIIAR
;
A
#
# COMPACT_ATOMS: atom_id res chain seq x y z
N MET A 1 22.20 -1.95 5.13
CA MET A 1 20.75 -1.79 5.31
C MET A 1 20.11 -1.89 3.93
N GLN A 2 19.76 -3.08 3.47
CA GLN A 2 19.20 -3.29 2.12
C GLN A 2 17.94 -4.14 2.22
N ASN A 3 17.01 -3.78 3.10
CA ASN A 3 15.82 -4.63 3.33
C ASN A 3 14.71 -4.38 2.29
N GLY A 4 14.94 -3.57 1.24
CA GLY A 4 13.89 -3.14 0.32
C GLY A 4 12.74 -2.39 1.01
N TRP A 5 12.98 -1.84 2.20
CA TRP A 5 12.05 -0.98 2.93
C TRP A 5 12.35 0.46 2.61
N SER A 6 11.42 1.12 1.93
CA SER A 6 11.49 2.55 1.75
C SER A 6 10.84 3.32 2.91
N PRO A 7 11.14 4.62 3.03
CA PRO A 7 10.44 5.49 3.97
C PRO A 7 8.92 5.40 3.80
N LEU A 8 8.43 5.26 2.55
CA LEU A 8 7.02 5.16 2.24
C LEU A 8 6.41 3.85 2.76
N MET A 9 7.11 2.71 2.58
CA MET A 9 6.68 1.43 3.16
C MET A 9 6.60 1.48 4.68
N THR A 10 7.58 2.14 5.32
CA THR A 10 7.61 2.26 6.78
C THR A 10 6.44 3.12 7.25
N ALA A 11 6.18 4.25 6.61
CA ALA A 11 5.02 5.09 6.92
C ALA A 11 3.69 4.35 6.69
N ALA A 12 3.57 3.57 5.61
CA ALA A 12 2.39 2.75 5.32
C ALA A 12 2.18 1.62 6.34
N TYR A 13 3.26 0.96 6.78
CA TYR A 13 3.25 -0.10 7.79
C TYR A 13 2.74 0.42 9.15
N TRP A 14 3.29 1.54 9.61
CA TRP A 14 2.89 2.14 10.88
C TRP A 14 1.58 2.93 10.81
N GLY A 15 1.09 3.23 9.60
CA GLY A 15 -0.09 4.08 9.40
C GLY A 15 0.18 5.57 9.65
N HIS A 16 1.42 6.03 9.47
CA HIS A 16 1.81 7.43 9.64
C HIS A 16 1.41 8.25 8.43
N VAL A 17 0.11 8.55 8.32
CA VAL A 17 -0.50 9.27 7.19
C VAL A 17 0.14 10.62 6.91
N PRO A 18 0.49 11.48 7.90
CA PRO A 18 1.14 12.76 7.61
C PRO A 18 2.49 12.59 6.89
N VAL A 19 3.31 11.65 7.37
CA VAL A 19 4.61 11.31 6.78
C VAL A 19 4.43 10.69 5.40
N LEU A 20 3.47 9.78 5.27
CA LEU A 20 3.14 9.14 4.00
C LEU A 20 2.72 10.17 2.94
N ARG A 21 1.84 11.13 3.29
CA ARG A 21 1.43 12.20 2.38
C ARG A 21 2.58 13.11 1.99
N GLU A 22 3.44 13.49 2.93
CA GLU A 22 4.63 14.28 2.61
C GLU A 22 5.55 13.50 1.65
N LEU A 23 5.88 12.24 1.94
CA LEU A 23 6.71 11.43 1.05
C LEU A 23 6.14 11.34 -0.36
N LEU A 24 4.81 11.17 -0.50
CA LEU A 24 4.14 11.16 -1.81
C LEU A 24 4.23 12.51 -2.53
N LYS A 25 4.14 13.65 -1.81
CA LYS A 25 4.35 14.98 -2.40
C LYS A 25 5.78 15.18 -2.90
N TRP A 26 6.76 14.62 -2.20
CA TRP A 26 8.17 14.64 -2.61
C TRP A 26 8.48 13.70 -3.79
N GLY A 27 7.47 13.00 -4.33
CA GLY A 27 7.64 12.11 -5.48
C GLY A 27 8.14 10.72 -5.10
N ALA A 28 7.90 10.26 -3.86
CA ALA A 28 8.16 8.88 -3.49
C ALA A 28 7.39 7.92 -4.40
N ASP A 29 8.05 6.82 -4.79
CA ASP A 29 7.44 5.81 -5.63
C ASP A 29 6.38 5.02 -4.84
N LYS A 30 5.12 5.29 -5.15
CA LYS A 30 3.96 4.62 -4.56
C LYS A 30 3.82 3.16 -4.97
N GLU A 31 4.46 2.75 -6.07
CA GLU A 31 4.48 1.38 -6.58
C GLU A 31 5.77 0.64 -6.24
N GLU A 32 6.61 1.23 -5.39
CA GLU A 32 7.87 0.63 -5.02
C GLU A 32 7.68 -0.77 -4.46
N ARG A 33 8.42 -1.73 -5.01
CA ARG A 33 8.34 -3.13 -4.61
C ARG A 33 9.52 -3.47 -3.71
N GLY A 34 9.19 -3.91 -2.50
CA GLY A 34 10.19 -4.39 -1.56
C GLY A 34 10.72 -5.76 -1.98
N GLU A 35 11.57 -6.36 -1.15
CA GLU A 35 12.17 -7.66 -1.46
C GLU A 35 11.15 -8.79 -1.69
N ASN A 36 9.97 -8.68 -1.07
CA ASN A 36 8.88 -9.64 -1.22
C ASN A 36 7.94 -9.34 -2.40
N GLY A 37 8.20 -8.26 -3.16
CA GLY A 37 7.29 -7.76 -4.20
C GLY A 37 6.09 -6.99 -3.67
N TRP A 38 6.06 -6.71 -2.37
CA TRP A 38 4.95 -5.99 -1.75
C TRP A 38 5.07 -4.50 -2.00
N THR A 39 3.95 -3.84 -2.29
CA THR A 39 3.86 -2.39 -2.40
C THR A 39 3.49 -1.77 -1.04
N PRO A 40 3.71 -0.45 -0.85
CA PRO A 40 3.24 0.26 0.35
C PRO A 40 1.74 0.05 0.60
N LEU A 41 0.94 -0.01 -0.47
CA LEU A 41 -0.51 -0.24 -0.40
C LEU A 41 -0.84 -1.62 0.17
N MET A 42 -0.17 -2.68 -0.31
CA MET A 42 -0.34 -4.03 0.22
C MET A 42 -0.03 -4.10 1.71
N ARG A 43 1.04 -3.41 2.13
CA ARG A 43 1.45 -3.39 3.54
C ARG A 43 0.43 -2.69 4.43
N ALA A 44 -0.09 -1.54 3.99
CA ALA A 44 -1.14 -0.82 4.69
C ALA A 44 -2.44 -1.63 4.74
N ALA A 45 -2.83 -2.28 3.64
CA ALA A 45 -4.02 -3.12 3.55
C ALA A 45 -3.94 -4.36 4.44
N TYR A 46 -2.79 -5.05 4.43
CA TYR A 46 -2.54 -6.22 5.29
C TYR A 46 -2.67 -5.92 6.77
N LEU A 47 -2.26 -4.72 7.20
CA LEU A 47 -2.35 -4.26 8.58
C LEU A 47 -3.67 -3.55 8.92
N GLY A 48 -4.58 -3.40 7.96
CA GLY A 48 -5.86 -2.71 8.16
C GLY A 48 -5.72 -1.20 8.38
N ARG A 49 -4.65 -0.57 7.88
CA ARG A 49 -4.41 0.88 8.00
C ARG A 49 -5.26 1.65 6.97
N LEU A 50 -6.56 1.75 7.22
CA LEU A 50 -7.54 2.34 6.30
C LEU A 50 -7.16 3.74 5.80
N GLU A 51 -6.67 4.60 6.68
CA GLU A 51 -6.29 5.98 6.30
C GLU A 51 -5.06 6.01 5.38
N ALA A 52 -4.07 5.13 5.62
CA ALA A 52 -2.90 5.01 4.76
C ALA A 52 -3.28 4.42 3.39
N VAL A 53 -4.19 3.43 3.37
CA VAL A 53 -4.77 2.88 2.13
C VAL A 53 -5.48 3.97 1.34
N ARG A 54 -6.34 4.77 1.97
CA ARG A 54 -7.04 5.89 1.32
C ARG A 54 -6.05 6.91 0.74
N ALA A 55 -5.04 7.32 1.50
CA ALA A 55 -4.04 8.28 1.05
C ALA A 55 -3.23 7.76 -0.17
N LEU A 56 -2.92 6.47 -0.21
CA LEU A 56 -2.24 5.84 -1.36
C LEU A 56 -3.14 5.74 -2.59
N LEU A 57 -4.42 5.46 -2.41
CA LEU A 57 -5.39 5.41 -3.51
C LEU A 57 -5.73 6.80 -4.06
N GLU A 58 -5.75 7.84 -3.22
CA GLU A 58 -5.92 9.23 -3.65
C GLU A 58 -4.81 9.68 -4.61
N VAL A 59 -3.59 9.17 -4.44
CA VAL A 59 -2.47 9.45 -5.36
C VAL A 59 -2.41 8.48 -6.55
N GLY A 60 -3.42 7.62 -6.70
CA GLY A 60 -3.54 6.66 -7.80
C GLY A 60 -2.62 5.46 -7.68
N ALA A 61 -2.37 4.95 -6.47
CA ALA A 61 -1.65 3.68 -6.29
C ALA A 61 -2.46 2.51 -6.89
N ASP A 62 -1.77 1.57 -7.51
CA ASP A 62 -2.37 0.42 -8.15
C ASP A 62 -2.79 -0.63 -7.12
N TRP A 63 -4.10 -0.70 -6.88
CA TRP A 63 -4.69 -1.71 -6.02
C TRP A 63 -4.67 -3.12 -6.61
N ARG A 64 -4.43 -3.26 -7.93
CA ARG A 64 -4.29 -4.56 -8.61
C ARG A 64 -2.85 -5.07 -8.63
N ALA A 65 -1.92 -4.38 -7.97
CA ALA A 65 -0.55 -4.85 -7.87
C ALA A 65 -0.50 -6.32 -7.38
N ILE A 66 0.41 -7.09 -7.96
CA ILE A 66 0.66 -8.49 -7.60
C ILE A 66 2.02 -8.63 -6.94
N ASP A 67 2.12 -9.50 -5.95
CA ASP A 67 3.40 -9.81 -5.32
C ASP A 67 4.30 -10.68 -6.21
N LYS A 68 5.54 -10.96 -5.78
CA LYS A 68 6.48 -11.83 -6.51
C LYS A 68 5.98 -13.26 -6.70
N ARG A 69 4.95 -13.68 -5.96
CA ARG A 69 4.34 -15.02 -6.06
C ARG A 69 3.14 -15.03 -7.01
N GLY A 70 2.82 -13.90 -7.65
CA GLY A 70 1.69 -13.77 -8.57
C GLY A 70 0.34 -13.64 -7.86
N TRP A 71 0.32 -13.39 -6.56
CA TRP A 71 -0.92 -13.22 -5.82
C TRP A 71 -1.30 -11.74 -5.89
N THR A 72 -2.44 -11.44 -6.51
CA THR A 72 -3.15 -10.18 -6.27
C THR A 72 -3.55 -10.24 -4.81
N ASP A 73 -2.85 -9.45 -4.02
CA ASP A 73 -2.92 -9.33 -2.57
C ASP A 73 -4.12 -10.08 -1.95
N ALA A 74 -3.87 -11.23 -1.34
CA ALA A 74 -4.91 -12.07 -0.73
C ALA A 74 -5.73 -11.30 0.34
N CYS A 75 -5.28 -10.11 0.73
CA CYS A 75 -6.02 -9.11 1.52
C CYS A 75 -7.29 -8.59 0.85
N VAL A 76 -7.36 -8.49 -0.48
CA VAL A 76 -8.59 -8.10 -1.19
C VAL A 76 -9.58 -9.27 -1.23
N ALA A 77 -9.08 -10.50 -1.39
CA ALA A 77 -9.92 -11.70 -1.53
C ALA A 77 -10.37 -12.32 -0.19
N ARG A 78 -9.55 -12.24 0.87
CA ARG A 78 -9.87 -12.81 2.20
C ARG A 78 -10.49 -11.77 3.16
N GLY A 79 -10.45 -10.49 2.78
CA GLY A 79 -11.14 -9.39 3.42
C GLY A 79 -12.17 -8.78 2.48
N GLY A 80 -13.26 -9.49 2.18
CA GLY A 80 -14.39 -9.02 1.37
C GLY A 80 -15.09 -7.74 1.85
N TRP A 81 -14.52 -7.02 2.82
CA TRP A 81 -15.04 -5.78 3.40
C TRP A 81 -14.40 -4.49 2.84
N MET A 82 -13.18 -4.54 2.27
CA MET A 82 -12.51 -3.33 1.75
C MET A 82 -12.62 -3.16 0.22
N ALA A 83 -12.70 -4.25 -0.54
CA ALA A 83 -12.86 -4.19 -2.00
C ALA A 83 -14.16 -3.49 -2.41
N GLY A 84 -15.26 -3.76 -1.70
CA GLY A 84 -16.56 -3.12 -1.96
C GLY A 84 -16.66 -1.66 -1.50
N ALA A 85 -15.90 -1.25 -0.48
CA ALA A 85 -16.00 0.11 0.08
C ALA A 85 -15.16 1.16 -0.67
N ILE A 86 -14.21 0.72 -1.49
CA ILE A 86 -13.23 1.59 -2.13
C ILE A 86 -13.32 1.53 -3.67
N ILE A 87 -13.69 0.38 -4.24
CA ILE A 87 -13.70 0.15 -5.70
C ILE A 87 -15.12 0.29 -6.27
N ALA A 88 -16.18 0.22 -5.45
CA ALA A 88 -17.54 0.44 -5.93
C ALA A 88 -17.84 1.95 -6.06
N ARG A 89 -17.65 2.48 -7.26
CA ARG A 89 -18.42 3.62 -7.76
C ARG A 89 -18.88 3.32 -9.19
#